data_AF-A0A6L9Z8W1-F1
#
_entry.id   AF-A0A6L9Z8W1-F1
#
_cell.length_a   1.000
_cell.length_b   1.000
_cell.length_c   1.000
_cell.angle_alpha   90.00
_cell.angle_beta   90.00
_cell.angle_gamma   90.00
#
_symmetry.space_group_name_H-M   'P 1'
#
loop_
_entity.id
_entity.type
_entity.pdbx_description
1 polymer ?
#
loop_
_entity_poly.entity_id
_entity_poly.type
_entity_poly.pdbx_seq_one_letter_code
_entity_poly.pdbx_strand_id
1 'polypeptide(L)' 'MTYSERLHPWVVIRLLPQAMQRGLGGFPHERLHQDMQRVVVARFRNRSDAEGHLWALKRLMPDAEFIIVFDVGNRIDEES' A
#
# COMPACT_ATOMS: atom_id res chain seq x y z
N MET A 1 7.05 -11.42 -12.05
CA MET A 1 5.81 -10.65 -12.26
C MET A 1 4.93 -11.42 -13.21
N THR A 2 3.75 -11.85 -12.76
CA THR A 2 2.80 -12.59 -13.60
C THR A 2 2.04 -11.63 -14.53
N TYR A 3 1.68 -12.09 -15.72
CA TYR A 3 0.92 -11.31 -16.72
C TYR A 3 -0.35 -10.66 -16.13
N SER A 4 -0.99 -11.34 -15.18
CA SER A 4 -2.16 -10.85 -14.45
C SER A 4 -1.90 -9.57 -13.64
N GLU A 5 -0.66 -9.33 -13.20
CA GLU A 5 -0.29 -8.12 -12.45
C GLU A 5 -0.21 -6.89 -13.36
N ARG A 6 0.05 -7.07 -14.66
CA ARG A 6 0.08 -5.98 -15.65
C ARG A 6 -1.31 -5.46 -16.05
N LEU A 7 -2.35 -6.28 -15.86
CA LEU A 7 -3.74 -5.94 -16.21
C LEU A 7 -4.46 -5.14 -15.12
N HIS A 8 -3.85 -5.00 -13.94
CA HIS A 8 -4.47 -4.36 -12.77
C HIS A 8 -3.58 -3.24 -12.23
N PRO A 9 -3.45 -2.11 -12.97
CA PRO A 9 -2.52 -1.05 -12.61
C PRO A 9 -2.99 -0.22 -11.42
N TRP A 10 -4.23 -0.36 -10.97
CA TRP A 10 -4.75 0.39 -9.82
C TRP A 10 -4.65 -0.47 -8.56
N VAL A 11 -3.92 -0.01 -7.55
CA VAL A 11 -3.70 -0.76 -6.32
C VAL A 11 -4.15 0.07 -5.12
N VAL A 12 -4.99 -0.51 -4.27
CA VAL A 12 -5.37 0.09 -2.98
C VAL A 12 -4.43 -0.45 -1.91
N ILE A 13 -3.70 0.47 -1.28
CA ILE A 13 -2.74 0.17 -0.22
C ILE A 13 -3.28 0.74 1.09
N ARG A 14 -3.26 -0.07 2.14
CA ARG A 14 -3.49 0.37 3.51
C ARG A 14 -2.16 0.72 4.16
N LEU A 15 -2.11 1.92 4.70
CA LEU A 15 -1.03 2.43 5.50
C LEU A 15 -1.34 2.11 6.96
N LEU A 16 -0.52 1.24 7.55
CA LEU A 16 -0.64 0.89 8.95
C LEU A 16 0.35 1.77 9.74
N PRO A 17 -0.12 2.62 10.66
CA PRO A 17 0.77 3.21 11.64
C PRO A 17 1.34 2.03 12.44
N GLN A 18 2.66 1.86 12.40
CA GLN A 18 3.32 0.90 13.27
C GLN A 18 3.08 1.38 14.70
N ALA A 19 2.06 0.84 15.35
CA ALA A 19 1.86 1.01 16.77
C ALA A 19 3.05 0.34 17.45
N MET A 20 4.02 1.20 17.79
CA MET A 20 5.07 1.03 18.77
C MET A 20 5.04 -0.34 19.45
N GLN A 21 5.89 -1.26 18.99
CA GLN A 21 6.15 -2.52 19.70
C GLN A 21 6.84 -2.17 21.02
N ARG A 22 6.08 -1.71 22.02
CA ARG A 22 6.51 -1.60 23.41
C ARG A 22 6.37 -2.99 24.03
N GLY A 23 7.39 -3.81 23.80
CA GLY A 23 7.63 -5.05 24.51
C GLY A 23 9.06 -5.05 25.05
N LEU A 24 9.22 -4.49 26.25
CA LEU A 24 10.17 -4.87 27.29
C LEU A 24 11.57 -5.37 26.84
N GLY A 25 12.56 -4.50 26.96
CA GLY A 25 13.95 -4.91 27.22
C GLY A 25 15.00 -4.39 26.25
N GLY A 26 15.61 -3.24 26.59
CA GLY A 26 17.03 -2.99 26.30
C GLY A 26 17.40 -2.33 24.96
N PHE A 27 17.91 -1.10 25.09
CA PHE A 27 18.90 -0.41 24.23
C PHE A 27 18.41 0.32 22.95
N PRO A 28 18.52 1.66 22.91
CA PRO A 28 18.32 2.46 21.70
C PRO A 28 19.65 3.07 21.24
N HIS A 29 20.25 2.58 20.16
CA HIS A 29 21.21 3.37 19.38
C HIS A 29 20.93 3.15 17.90
N GLU A 30 20.58 4.25 17.22
CA GLU A 30 20.54 4.41 15.76
C GLU A 30 19.65 3.46 14.95
N ARG A 31 18.40 3.88 14.76
CA ARG A 31 17.72 4.08 13.46
C ARG A 31 16.21 4.11 13.69
N LEU A 32 15.69 5.29 13.99
CA LEU A 32 14.26 5.56 13.84
C LEU A 32 13.97 5.78 12.34
N HIS A 33 14.05 4.72 11.54
CA HIS A 33 13.32 4.68 10.30
C HIS A 33 11.87 4.37 10.69
N GLN A 34 10.98 5.34 10.54
CA GLN A 34 9.54 5.08 10.55
C GLN A 34 9.24 4.13 9.39
N ASP A 35 9.31 2.82 9.63
CA ASP A 35 8.94 1.83 8.63
C ASP A 35 7.41 1.78 8.58
N MET A 36 6.85 2.72 7.82
CA MET A 36 5.43 2.84 7.58
C MET A 36 5.00 1.63 6.74
N GLN A 37 4.42 0.62 7.40
CA GLN A 37 4.06 -0.62 6.71
C GLN A 37 2.93 -0.38 5.70
N ARG A 38 3.24 -0.68 4.44
CA ARG A 38 2.33 -0.57 3.30
C ARG A 38 1.81 -1.94 2.94
N VAL A 39 0.54 -2.20 3.21
CA VAL A 39 -0.09 -3.49 2.88
C VAL A 39 -1.00 -3.33 1.69
N VAL A 40 -0.77 -4.10 0.63
CA VAL A 40 -1.66 -4.15 -0.54
C VAL A 40 -2.95 -4.85 -0.12
N VAL A 41 -4.07 -4.11 -0.17
CA VAL A 41 -5.40 -4.64 0.19
C VAL A 41 -6.08 -5.26 -1.02
N ALA A 42 -6.00 -4.58 -2.17
CA ALA A 42 -6.67 -5.02 -3.38
C ALA A 42 -6.05 -4.40 -4.63
N ARG A 43 -6.19 -5.07 -5.77
CA ARG A 43 -5.79 -4.59 -7.10
C ARG A 43 -7.00 -4.53 -8.02
N PHE A 44 -7.05 -3.52 -8.87
CA PHE A 44 -8.15 -3.17 -9.75
C PHE A 44 -7.63 -2.84 -11.14
N ARG A 45 -8.43 -3.17 -12.14
CA ARG A 45 -8.18 -2.79 -13.53
C ARG A 45 -8.52 -1.32 -13.83
N ASN A 46 -9.45 -0.74 -13.05
CA ASN A 46 -9.98 0.60 -13.27
C ASN A 46 -9.86 1.44 -11.99
N ARG A 47 -9.66 2.75 -12.18
CA ARG A 47 -9.64 3.72 -11.08
C ARG A 47 -10.97 3.78 -10.33
N SER A 48 -12.09 3.78 -11.06
CA SER A 48 -13.42 3.94 -10.46
C SER A 48 -13.78 2.80 -9.51
N ASP A 49 -13.43 1.56 -9.86
CA ASP A 49 -13.58 0.40 -8.97
C ASP A 49 -12.71 0.55 -7.72
N ALA A 50 -11.45 0.99 -7.88
CA ALA A 50 -10.54 1.24 -6.77
C ALA A 50 -11.04 2.36 -5.84
N GLU A 51 -11.60 3.44 -6.40
CA GLU A 51 -12.19 4.54 -5.64
C GLU A 51 -13.43 4.08 -4.88
N GLY A 52 -14.36 3.36 -5.53
CA GLY A 52 -15.53 2.80 -4.87
C GLY A 52 -15.16 1.87 -3.71
N HIS A 53 -14.14 1.03 -3.91
CA HIS A 53 -13.62 0.17 -2.86
C HIS A 53 -12.96 0.95 -1.71
N LEU A 54 -12.18 1.99 -2.01
CA LEU A 54 -11.59 2.87 -1.01
C LEU A 54 -12.67 3.60 -0.19
N TRP A 55 -13.75 4.08 -0.83
CA TRP A 55 -14.88 4.69 -0.13
C TRP A 55 -15.56 3.72 0.83
N ALA A 56 -15.74 2.46 0.44
CA ALA A 56 -16.25 1.42 1.33
C ALA A 56 -15.29 1.13 2.50
N LEU A 57 -13.98 1.04 2.23
CA LEU A 57 -12.96 0.83 3.26
C LEU A 57 -12.89 1.98 4.26
N LYS A 58 -12.95 3.24 3.80
CA LYS A 58 -13.03 4.42 4.66
C LYS A 58 -14.29 4.43 5.53
N ARG A 59 -15.41 3.87 5.04
CA ARG A 59 -16.63 3.75 5.84
C ARG A 59 -16.49 2.70 6.94
N LEU A 60 -15.86 1.57 6.65
CA LEU A 60 -15.64 0.49 7.61
C LEU A 60 -14.56 0.84 8.63
N MET A 61 -13.53 1.57 8.20
CA MET A 61 -12.33 1.87 8.97
C MET A 61 -11.91 3.33 8.73
N PRO A 62 -12.61 4.31 9.33
CA PRO A 62 -12.30 5.73 9.14
C PRO A 62 -10.93 6.13 9.71
N ASP A 63 -10.42 5.37 10.67
CA ASP A 63 -9.12 5.58 11.31
C ASP A 63 -7.94 5.05 10.47
N ALA A 64 -8.20 4.15 9.52
CA ALA A 64 -7.15 3.58 8.68
C ALA A 64 -6.91 4.45 7.45
N GLU A 65 -5.63 4.66 7.14
CA GLU A 65 -5.23 5.43 5.98
C GLU A 65 -5.10 4.52 4.76
N PHE A 66 -5.78 4.89 3.67
CA PHE A 66 -5.78 4.15 2.40
C PHE A 66 -5.36 5.09 1.28
N ILE A 67 -4.47 4.60 0.42
CA ILE A 67 -4.02 5.31 -0.79
C ILE A 67 -4.24 4.46 -2.03
N ILE A 68 -4.57 5.12 -3.14
CA ILE A 68 -4.65 4.48 -4.46
C ILE A 68 -3.35 4.79 -5.19
N VAL A 69 -2.63 3.75 -5.58
CA VAL A 69 -1.39 3.86 -6.35
C VAL A 69 -1.63 3.32 -7.74
N PHE A 70 -1.20 4.07 -8.75
CA PHE A 70 -1.15 3.60 -10.12
C PHE A 70 0.21 2.93 -10.36
N ASP A 71 0.23 1.61 -10.25
CA ASP A 71 1.38 0.78 -10.58
C ASP A 71 1.30 0.42 -12.06
N VAL A 72 1.78 1.32 -12.92
CA VAL A 72 2.06 0.97 -14.31
C VAL A 72 3.29 0.08 -14.27
N GLY A 73 3.07 -1.24 -14.33
CA GLY A 73 4.14 -2.23 -14.30
C GLY A 73 5.34 -1.74 -15.13
N ASN A 74 6.41 -1.44 -14.41
CA ASN A 74 7.58 -0.68 -14.84
C ASN A 74 7.83 -0.72 -16.36
N ARG A 75 7.64 0.41 -17.03
CA ARG A 75 8.03 0.58 -18.43
C ARG A 75 9.55 0.83 -18.48
N ILE A 76 10.34 -0.18 -18.17
CA ILE A 76 11.74 -0.26 -18.59
C ILE A 76 11.88 -1.45 -19.54
N ASP A 77 11.40 -1.25 -20.76
CA ASP A 77 12.22 -1.67 -21.88
C ASP A 77 13.08 -0.43 -22.20
N GLU A 78 14.09 -0.20 -21.35
CA GLU A 78 15.30 0.52 -21.75
C GLU A 78 15.98 -0.38 -22.79
N GLU A 79 15.56 -0.30 -24.04
CA GLU A 79 16.34 -0.81 -25.16
C GLU A 79 16.28 0.17 -26.33
N SER A 80 17.26 1.07 -26.35
CA SER A 80 17.99 1.50 -27.56
C SER A 80 19.29 2.19 -27.17
#